data_AF-A0A4S2G3Z3-F1
#
_entry.id   AF-A0A4S2G3Z3-F1
#
_cell.length_a   1.000
_cell.length_b   1.000
_cell.length_c   1.000
_cell.angle_alpha   90.00
_cell.angle_beta   90.00
_cell.angle_gamma   90.00
#
_symmetry.space_group_name_H-M   'P 1'
#
loop_
_entity.id
_entity.type
_entity.pdbx_description
1 polymer ?
#
loop_
_entity_poly.entity_id
_entity_poly.type
_entity_poly.pdbx_seq_one_letter_code
_entity_poly.pdbx_strand_id
1 'polypeptide(L)'
;MIELELTPQIKQWLDTEPSHRSLHEGAELLLRITRNRIMYANITRNITRHADTIEYHLRKIYKQRLVDTTHREVRQMMNTVEAIARVRGLDRPESTSGRTELQRGKRADHHELPEQIQQLYVDNAAIMRKMRECHLHLRMINPENSTCPDSDRYPWAKEIIALDTLYRENWNKYDHYIKGTSPMAVQLVVDSRTLQRNAARICNLLLGKYAKNPDDALADRIREAYSRIASPTVNLRNKMNDAGLI
;
A
#
# COMPACT_ATOMS: atom_id res chain seq x y z
N MET A 1 18.90 -5.67 -3.22
CA MET A 1 18.18 -5.66 -1.91
C MET A 1 18.87 -4.79 -0.86
N ILE A 2 20.22 -4.76 -0.80
CA ILE A 2 20.99 -3.96 0.19
C ILE A 2 20.86 -2.43 0.00
N GLU A 3 20.54 -1.95 -1.20
CA GLU A 3 20.59 -0.50 -1.50
C GLU A 3 19.59 0.35 -0.70
N LEU A 4 18.40 -0.13 -0.37
CA LEU A 4 17.40 0.69 0.33
C LEU A 4 17.47 0.56 1.86
N GLU A 5 18.06 -0.51 2.40
CA GLU A 5 18.12 -0.78 3.86
C GLU A 5 18.92 0.28 4.63
N LEU A 6 19.89 0.92 3.99
CA LEU A 6 20.73 1.95 4.60
C LEU A 6 20.08 3.34 4.58
N THR A 7 18.98 3.53 3.85
CA THR A 7 18.32 4.84 3.69
C THR A 7 17.81 5.44 5.02
N PRO A 8 17.24 4.66 5.95
CA PRO A 8 16.90 5.16 7.29
C PRO A 8 18.14 5.60 8.09
N GLN A 9 19.27 4.90 7.96
CA GLN A 9 20.52 5.25 8.66
C GLN A 9 21.12 6.55 8.12
N ILE A 10 21.06 6.76 6.79
CA ILE A 10 21.46 8.04 6.18
C ILE A 10 20.57 9.17 6.70
N LYS A 11 19.25 8.96 6.76
CA LYS A 11 18.31 9.95 7.27
C LYS A 11 18.63 10.31 8.72
N GLN A 12 18.79 9.30 9.59
CA GLN A 12 19.14 9.50 10.99
C GLN A 12 20.43 10.31 11.15
N TRP A 13 21.47 9.99 10.38
CA TRP A 13 22.73 10.73 10.40
C TRP A 13 22.57 12.18 9.94
N LEU A 14 21.79 12.44 8.88
CA LEU A 14 21.51 13.78 8.37
C LEU A 14 20.64 14.62 9.32
N ASP A 15 19.70 13.99 10.02
CA ASP A 15 18.79 14.64 10.98
C ASP A 15 19.49 14.93 12.33
N THR A 16 20.61 14.27 12.62
CA THR A 16 21.43 14.53 13.82
C THR A 16 22.12 15.89 13.68
N GLU A 17 22.29 16.63 14.77
CA GLU A 17 22.96 17.94 14.75
C GLU A 17 24.46 17.80 14.36
N PRO A 18 25.03 18.70 13.52
CA PRO A 18 26.41 18.56 13.03
C PRO A 18 27.48 18.34 14.10
N SER A 19 27.31 18.95 15.28
CA SER A 19 28.21 18.82 16.45
C SER A 19 28.17 17.43 17.08
N HIS A 20 27.08 16.69 16.93
CA HIS A 20 26.83 15.39 17.54
C HIS A 20 26.97 14.22 16.54
N ARG A 21 27.27 14.49 15.27
CA ARG A 21 27.41 13.45 14.23
C ARG A 21 28.74 12.70 14.35
N SER A 22 28.68 11.37 14.28
CA SER A 22 29.86 10.54 14.07
C SER A 22 30.30 10.61 12.60
N LEU A 23 31.42 11.29 12.32
CA LEU A 23 31.95 11.38 10.95
C LEU A 23 32.40 10.02 10.42
N HIS A 24 32.86 9.12 11.30
CA HIS A 24 33.29 7.78 10.92
C HIS A 24 32.10 6.92 10.45
N GLU A 25 30.96 7.00 11.15
CA GLU A 25 29.72 6.36 10.70
C GLU A 25 29.27 6.91 9.35
N GLY A 26 29.34 8.23 9.14
CA GLY A 26 29.00 8.86 7.86
C GLY A 26 29.89 8.36 6.71
N ALA A 27 31.20 8.25 6.94
CA ALA A 27 32.15 7.71 5.95
C ALA A 27 31.91 6.21 5.67
N GLU A 28 31.59 5.42 6.69
CA GLU A 28 31.28 4.00 6.53
C GLU A 28 29.97 3.79 5.76
N LEU A 29 28.92 4.57 6.07
CA LEU A 29 27.67 4.58 5.31
C LEU A 29 27.95 4.86 3.83
N LEU A 30 28.75 5.87 3.54
CA LEU A 30 29.15 6.23 2.17
C LEU A 30 29.88 5.08 1.46
N LEU A 31 30.81 4.40 2.15
CA LEU A 31 31.54 3.24 1.62
C LEU A 31 30.58 2.08 1.30
N ARG A 32 29.67 1.76 2.21
CA ARG A 32 28.72 0.64 2.03
C ARG A 32 27.80 0.87 0.83
N ILE A 33 27.45 2.12 0.56
CA ILE A 33 26.57 2.51 -0.54
C ILE A 33 27.30 2.58 -1.87
N THR A 34 28.38 3.36 -1.93
CA THR A 34 29.09 3.63 -3.19
C THR A 34 30.08 2.53 -3.55
N ARG A 35 30.45 1.70 -2.58
CA ARG A 35 31.55 0.71 -2.65
C ARG A 35 32.90 1.33 -3.05
N ASN A 36 33.04 2.65 -2.95
CA ASN A 36 34.23 3.36 -3.37
C ASN A 36 35.28 3.40 -2.24
N ARG A 37 36.17 2.39 -2.25
CA ARG A 37 37.25 2.25 -1.26
C ARG A 37 38.28 3.39 -1.31
N ILE A 38 38.52 3.95 -2.49
CA ILE A 38 39.50 5.04 -2.67
C ILE A 38 38.98 6.31 -2.00
N MET A 39 37.71 6.66 -2.25
CA MET A 39 37.06 7.80 -1.61
C MET A 39 37.04 7.65 -0.09
N TYR A 40 36.72 6.46 0.42
CA TYR A 40 36.75 6.18 1.85
C TYR A 40 38.15 6.34 2.46
N ALA A 41 39.19 5.80 1.81
CA ALA A 41 40.57 5.94 2.27
C ALA A 41 41.02 7.42 2.29
N ASN A 42 40.58 8.23 1.32
CA ASN A 42 40.89 9.65 1.28
C ASN A 42 40.17 10.43 2.39
N ILE A 43 38.89 10.14 2.62
CA ILE A 43 38.10 10.78 3.68
C ILE A 43 38.66 10.44 5.06
N THR A 44 38.95 9.16 5.32
CA THR A 44 39.40 8.69 6.65
C THR A 44 40.77 9.23 7.05
N ARG A 45 41.65 9.56 6.08
CA ARG A 45 42.96 10.19 6.36
C ARG A 45 42.84 11.58 7.01
N ASN A 46 41.77 12.33 6.72
CA ASN A 46 41.51 13.62 7.35
C ASN A 46 40.00 13.85 7.48
N ILE A 47 39.39 13.11 8.40
CA ILE A 47 37.94 12.97 8.47
C ILE A 47 37.22 14.27 8.82
N THR A 48 37.84 15.10 9.67
CA THR A 48 37.29 16.40 10.10
C THR A 48 37.24 17.40 8.95
N ARG A 49 38.28 17.47 8.11
CA ARG A 49 38.30 18.33 6.92
C ARG A 49 37.25 17.92 5.88
N HIS A 50 36.86 16.65 5.85
CA HIS A 50 35.92 16.10 4.87
C HIS A 50 34.48 16.00 5.38
N ALA A 51 34.15 16.59 6.54
CA ALA A 51 32.80 16.57 7.10
C ALA A 51 31.73 17.06 6.10
N ASP A 52 31.94 18.22 5.46
CA ASP A 52 31.03 18.78 4.46
C ASP A 52 30.88 17.88 3.22
N THR A 53 31.98 17.21 2.83
CA THR A 53 31.99 16.28 1.70
C THR A 53 31.12 15.06 2.00
N ILE A 54 31.28 14.47 3.19
CA ILE A 54 30.46 13.34 3.65
C ILE A 54 28.98 13.75 3.64
N GLU A 55 28.65 14.89 4.23
CA GLU A 55 27.28 15.39 4.30
C GLU A 55 26.68 15.66 2.92
N TYR A 56 27.43 16.31 2.02
CA TYR A 56 26.98 16.57 0.65
C TYR A 56 26.62 15.27 -0.09
N HIS A 57 27.52 14.28 -0.05
CA HIS A 57 27.30 13.02 -0.75
C HIS A 57 26.14 12.20 -0.14
N LEU A 58 26.06 12.10 1.19
CA LEU A 58 24.96 11.42 1.86
C LEU A 58 23.62 12.09 1.57
N ARG A 59 23.55 13.42 1.58
CA ARG A 59 22.34 14.18 1.22
C ARG A 59 21.95 13.97 -0.24
N LYS A 60 22.92 13.96 -1.16
CA LYS A 60 22.69 13.68 -2.58
C LYS A 60 22.12 12.28 -2.80
N ILE A 61 22.73 11.28 -2.17
CA ILE A 61 22.26 9.88 -2.22
C ILE A 61 20.85 9.75 -1.64
N TYR A 62 20.61 10.38 -0.49
CA TYR A 62 19.29 10.36 0.16
C TYR A 62 18.20 10.94 -0.75
N LYS A 63 18.44 12.13 -1.32
CA LYS A 63 17.51 12.76 -2.28
C LYS A 63 17.23 11.88 -3.50
N GLN A 64 18.28 11.31 -4.11
CA GLN A 64 18.13 10.43 -5.27
C GLN A 64 17.28 9.21 -4.92
N ARG A 65 17.54 8.56 -3.78
CA ARG A 65 16.79 7.37 -3.34
C ARG A 65 15.33 7.67 -3.03
N LEU A 66 15.02 8.85 -2.48
CA LEU A 66 13.64 9.27 -2.27
C LEU A 66 12.92 9.38 -3.62
N VAL A 67 13.53 10.03 -4.60
CA VAL A 67 12.98 10.15 -5.96
C VAL A 67 12.80 8.77 -6.59
N ASP A 68 13.80 7.88 -6.51
CA ASP A 68 13.73 6.52 -7.07
C ASP A 68 12.63 5.69 -6.39
N THR A 69 12.43 5.87 -5.07
CA THR A 69 11.37 5.20 -4.33
C THR A 69 10.00 5.68 -4.80
N THR A 70 9.81 6.99 -4.96
CA THR A 70 8.57 7.58 -5.50
C THR A 70 8.31 7.11 -6.94
N HIS A 71 9.33 7.10 -7.81
CA HIS A 71 9.19 6.60 -9.18
C HIS A 71 8.77 5.12 -9.20
N ARG A 72 9.39 4.30 -8.34
CA ARG A 72 9.02 2.88 -8.21
C ARG A 72 7.60 2.69 -7.71
N GLU A 73 7.17 3.49 -6.73
CA GLU A 73 5.79 3.48 -6.21
C GLU A 73 4.79 3.86 -7.31
N VAL A 74 5.03 4.97 -8.01
CA VAL A 74 4.19 5.42 -9.13
C VAL A 74 4.12 4.34 -10.21
N ARG A 75 5.25 3.72 -10.57
CA ARG A 75 5.27 2.63 -11.54
C ARG A 75 4.44 1.41 -11.12
N GLN A 76 4.49 1.03 -9.84
CA GLN A 76 3.65 -0.06 -9.31
C GLN A 76 2.17 0.29 -9.36
N MET A 77 1.82 1.54 -9.01
CA MET A 77 0.46 2.04 -9.10
C MET A 77 -0.02 2.06 -10.56
N MET A 78 0.82 2.49 -11.49
CA MET A 78 0.53 2.50 -12.92
C MET A 78 0.26 1.10 -13.47
N ASN A 79 1.05 0.08 -13.09
CA ASN A 79 0.77 -1.31 -13.47
C ASN A 79 -0.61 -1.77 -12.94
N THR A 80 -0.98 -1.32 -11.74
CA THR A 80 -2.29 -1.63 -11.15
C THR A 80 -3.41 -0.92 -11.93
N VAL A 81 -3.21 0.35 -12.30
CA VAL A 81 -4.14 1.13 -13.14
C VAL A 81 -4.32 0.47 -14.50
N GLU A 82 -3.27 0.01 -15.15
CA GLU A 82 -3.37 -0.71 -16.43
C GLU A 82 -4.17 -2.01 -16.32
N ALA A 83 -3.97 -2.76 -15.23
CA ALA A 83 -4.75 -3.96 -14.96
C ALA A 83 -6.24 -3.62 -14.75
N ILE A 84 -6.55 -2.56 -14.01
CA ILE A 84 -7.91 -2.06 -13.80
C ILE A 84 -8.50 -1.62 -15.15
N ALA A 85 -7.78 -0.80 -15.93
CA ALA A 85 -8.22 -0.29 -17.22
C ALA A 85 -8.60 -1.43 -18.18
N ARG A 86 -7.80 -2.50 -18.21
CA ARG A 86 -8.07 -3.70 -18.99
C ARG A 86 -9.31 -4.46 -18.53
N VAL A 87 -9.43 -4.72 -17.23
CA VAL A 87 -10.55 -5.47 -16.64
C VAL A 87 -11.87 -4.70 -16.78
N ARG A 88 -11.82 -3.38 -16.61
CA ARG A 88 -13.00 -2.49 -16.63
C ARG A 88 -13.31 -1.93 -18.02
N GLY A 89 -12.42 -2.15 -19.00
CA GLY A 89 -12.55 -1.61 -20.34
C GLY A 89 -12.52 -0.08 -20.38
N LEU A 90 -11.68 0.56 -19.57
CA LEU A 90 -11.55 2.03 -19.54
C LEU A 90 -10.94 2.59 -20.84
N ASP A 91 -10.21 1.76 -21.58
CA ASP A 91 -9.61 2.10 -22.87
C ASP A 91 -10.59 2.06 -24.04
N ARG A 92 -11.77 1.45 -23.85
CA ARG A 92 -12.77 1.27 -24.90
C ARG A 92 -13.81 2.38 -24.84
N PRO A 93 -14.28 2.91 -25.98
CA PRO A 93 -15.41 3.82 -25.99
C PRO A 93 -16.64 3.11 -25.39
N GLU A 94 -17.50 3.86 -24.70
CA GLU A 94 -18.62 3.29 -23.93
C GLU A 94 -19.51 2.36 -24.77
N SER A 95 -19.66 2.67 -26.07
CA SER A 95 -20.42 1.91 -27.06
C SER A 95 -19.89 0.50 -27.34
N THR A 96 -18.59 0.23 -27.09
CA THR A 96 -17.95 -1.08 -27.32
C THR A 96 -17.74 -1.86 -26.03
N SER A 97 -18.15 -1.30 -24.88
CA SER A 97 -18.18 -2.04 -23.61
C SER A 97 -19.37 -3.00 -23.59
N GLY A 98 -19.19 -4.15 -24.25
CA GLY A 98 -20.13 -5.26 -24.21
C GLY A 98 -20.25 -5.80 -22.78
N ARG A 99 -21.07 -5.14 -21.95
CA ARG A 99 -21.53 -5.72 -20.69
C ARG A 99 -22.35 -6.94 -21.03
N THR A 100 -21.92 -8.11 -20.56
CA THR A 100 -22.71 -9.34 -20.62
C THR A 100 -24.08 -9.09 -19.99
N GLU A 101 -25.15 -9.72 -20.48
CA GLU A 101 -26.51 -9.58 -19.90
C GLU A 101 -26.53 -9.87 -18.39
N LEU A 102 -25.71 -10.82 -17.93
CA LEU A 102 -25.50 -11.14 -16.51
C LEU A 102 -24.92 -9.97 -15.68
N GLN A 103 -24.18 -9.05 -16.30
CA GLN A 103 -23.62 -7.85 -15.65
C GLN A 103 -24.57 -6.65 -15.63
N ARG A 104 -25.72 -6.76 -16.31
CA ARG A 104 -26.74 -5.70 -16.38
C ARG A 104 -27.92 -5.92 -15.43
N GLY A 105 -28.00 -7.07 -14.78
CA GLY A 105 -29.11 -7.41 -13.90
C GLY A 105 -29.04 -6.69 -12.56
N LYS A 106 -30.10 -5.95 -12.21
CA LYS A 106 -30.41 -5.68 -10.80
C LYS A 106 -30.73 -7.02 -10.12
N ARG A 107 -30.57 -7.09 -8.79
CA ARG A 107 -31.06 -8.23 -8.01
C ARG A 107 -32.58 -8.34 -8.20
N ALA A 108 -33.11 -9.56 -8.20
CA ALA A 108 -34.55 -9.80 -8.35
C ALA A 108 -35.35 -9.11 -7.23
N ASP A 109 -34.78 -9.03 -6.03
CA ASP A 109 -35.36 -8.40 -4.85
C ASP A 109 -34.91 -6.93 -4.63
N HIS A 110 -34.31 -6.28 -5.63
CA HIS A 110 -33.74 -4.93 -5.51
C HIS A 110 -34.69 -3.91 -4.86
N HIS A 111 -35.96 -3.92 -5.27
CA HIS A 111 -36.97 -2.98 -4.79
C HIS A 111 -37.38 -3.22 -3.32
N GLU A 112 -37.05 -4.39 -2.75
CA GLU A 112 -37.32 -4.74 -1.36
C GLU A 112 -36.12 -4.47 -0.43
N LEU A 113 -34.98 -4.05 -0.98
CA LEU A 113 -33.79 -3.75 -0.19
C LEU A 113 -33.90 -2.37 0.49
N PRO A 114 -33.19 -2.12 1.59
CA PRO A 114 -33.10 -0.76 2.14
C PRO A 114 -32.52 0.21 1.13
N GLU A 115 -32.96 1.47 1.17
CA GLU A 115 -32.51 2.54 0.28
C GLU A 115 -30.99 2.65 0.22
N GLN A 116 -30.32 2.52 1.37
CA GLN A 116 -28.86 2.55 1.46
C GLN A 116 -28.17 1.46 0.63
N ILE A 117 -28.78 0.26 0.54
CA ILE A 117 -28.24 -0.85 -0.26
C ILE A 117 -28.60 -0.67 -1.73
N GLN A 118 -29.80 -0.16 -2.05
CA GLN A 118 -30.17 0.18 -3.41
C GLN A 118 -29.25 1.26 -3.99
N GLN A 119 -28.86 2.24 -3.18
CA GLN A 119 -27.99 3.35 -3.58
C GLN A 119 -26.60 2.87 -4.01
N LEU A 120 -26.05 1.80 -3.43
CA LEU A 120 -24.77 1.21 -3.85
C LEU A 120 -24.74 0.83 -5.34
N TYR A 121 -25.87 0.36 -5.87
CA TYR A 121 -26.02 0.04 -7.29
C TYR A 121 -25.94 1.31 -8.16
N VAL A 122 -26.62 2.37 -7.72
CA VAL A 122 -26.67 3.66 -8.43
C VAL A 122 -25.30 4.34 -8.39
N ASP A 123 -24.66 4.37 -7.22
CA ASP A 123 -23.35 4.97 -7.00
C ASP A 123 -22.27 4.30 -7.85
N ASN A 124 -22.35 2.98 -8.06
CA ASN A 124 -21.41 2.27 -8.91
C ASN A 124 -21.40 2.74 -10.36
N ALA A 125 -22.53 3.24 -10.88
CA ALA A 125 -22.55 3.87 -12.19
C ALA A 125 -21.77 5.20 -12.21
N ALA A 126 -21.91 6.02 -11.16
CA ALA A 126 -21.16 7.27 -11.01
C ALA A 126 -19.65 7.02 -10.80
N ILE A 127 -19.29 6.03 -9.98
CA ILE A 127 -17.90 5.60 -9.75
C ILE A 127 -17.23 5.20 -11.07
N MET A 128 -17.90 4.43 -11.92
CA MET A 128 -17.36 4.04 -13.23
C MET A 128 -17.11 5.24 -14.15
N ARG A 129 -18.00 6.24 -14.16
CA ARG A 129 -17.79 7.48 -14.93
C ARG A 129 -16.57 8.25 -14.43
N LYS A 130 -16.50 8.48 -13.12
CA LYS A 130 -15.36 9.17 -12.49
C LYS A 130 -14.04 8.44 -12.73
N MET A 131 -14.04 7.10 -12.68
CA MET A 131 -12.85 6.30 -12.98
C MET A 131 -12.38 6.48 -14.43
N ARG A 132 -13.30 6.57 -15.40
CA ARG A 132 -12.98 6.90 -16.81
C ARG A 132 -12.41 8.30 -16.95
N GLU A 133 -13.01 9.29 -16.28
CA GLU A 133 -12.51 10.67 -16.28
C GLU A 133 -11.07 10.73 -15.74
N CYS A 134 -10.80 10.14 -14.57
CA CYS A 134 -9.45 10.08 -14.01
C CYS A 134 -8.46 9.37 -14.97
N HIS A 135 -8.90 8.30 -15.61
CA HIS A 135 -8.08 7.57 -16.58
C HIS A 135 -7.77 8.39 -17.83
N LEU A 136 -8.73 9.18 -18.33
CA LEU A 136 -8.51 10.12 -19.43
C LEU A 136 -7.48 11.20 -19.06
N HIS A 137 -7.59 11.79 -17.87
CA HIS A 137 -6.60 12.77 -17.39
C HIS A 137 -5.19 12.15 -17.33
N LEU A 138 -5.08 10.93 -16.82
CA LEU A 138 -3.82 10.23 -16.73
C LEU A 138 -3.16 10.02 -18.11
N ARG A 139 -3.96 9.69 -19.13
CA ARG A 139 -3.48 9.53 -20.52
C ARG A 139 -2.99 10.84 -21.15
N MET A 140 -3.47 11.99 -20.66
CA MET A 140 -3.03 13.29 -21.15
C MET A 140 -1.66 13.69 -20.59
N ILE A 141 -1.15 13.06 -19.53
CA ILE A 141 0.14 13.41 -18.92
C ILE A 141 1.30 12.84 -19.74
N ASN A 142 2.05 13.71 -20.39
CA ASN A 142 3.20 13.38 -21.22
C ASN A 142 4.44 14.23 -20.85
N PRO A 143 5.65 13.85 -21.29
CA PRO A 143 6.86 14.63 -21.00
C PRO A 143 6.87 16.04 -21.62
N GLU A 144 6.02 16.30 -22.61
CA GLU A 144 5.93 17.60 -23.29
C GLU A 144 5.13 18.63 -22.48
N ASN A 145 4.13 18.17 -21.70
CA ASN A 145 3.24 19.04 -20.93
C ASN A 145 3.46 19.00 -19.42
N SER A 146 4.35 18.15 -18.92
CA SER A 146 4.62 17.98 -17.50
C SER A 146 6.11 17.92 -17.20
N THR A 147 6.58 18.79 -16.30
CA THR A 147 7.96 18.80 -15.80
C THR A 147 8.28 17.60 -14.89
N CYS A 148 7.28 17.04 -14.21
CA CYS A 148 7.44 15.87 -13.34
C CYS A 148 6.28 14.86 -13.52
N PRO A 149 6.34 14.01 -14.56
CA PRO A 149 5.22 13.14 -14.92
C PRO A 149 4.78 12.19 -13.80
N ASP A 150 5.70 11.76 -12.94
CA ASP A 150 5.38 10.85 -11.84
C ASP A 150 4.57 11.54 -10.74
N SER A 151 4.92 12.78 -10.40
CA SER A 151 4.17 13.59 -9.43
C SER A 151 2.76 13.85 -9.92
N ASP A 152 2.61 14.15 -11.21
CA ASP A 152 1.32 14.45 -11.81
C ASP A 152 0.45 13.19 -11.97
N ARG A 153 1.05 12.03 -12.26
CA ARG A 153 0.35 10.74 -12.35
C ARG A 153 -0.11 10.19 -11.00
N TYR A 154 0.67 10.41 -9.94
CA TYR A 154 0.43 9.86 -8.61
C TYR A 154 -1.01 10.09 -8.07
N PRO A 155 -1.56 11.32 -8.02
CA PRO A 155 -2.90 11.54 -7.48
C PRO A 155 -3.99 10.83 -8.29
N TRP A 156 -3.88 10.82 -9.62
CA TRP A 156 -4.85 10.13 -10.49
C TRP A 156 -4.78 8.62 -10.36
N ALA A 157 -3.57 8.05 -10.31
CA ALA A 157 -3.39 6.62 -10.09
C ALA A 157 -3.96 6.19 -8.74
N LYS A 158 -3.74 6.99 -7.69
CA LYS A 158 -4.30 6.75 -6.36
C LYS A 158 -5.83 6.76 -6.38
N GLU A 159 -6.42 7.75 -7.03
CA GLU A 159 -7.87 7.91 -7.15
C GLU A 159 -8.51 6.73 -7.91
N ILE A 160 -7.94 6.30 -9.04
CA ILE A 160 -8.45 5.16 -9.81
C ILE A 160 -8.45 3.88 -8.97
N ILE A 161 -7.36 3.62 -8.24
CA ILE A 161 -7.24 2.44 -7.37
C ILE A 161 -8.28 2.50 -6.24
N ALA A 162 -8.50 3.67 -5.64
CA ALA A 162 -9.51 3.87 -4.61
C ALA A 162 -10.93 3.65 -5.16
N LEU A 163 -11.24 4.21 -6.33
CA LEU A 163 -12.54 4.07 -6.99
C LEU A 163 -12.82 2.62 -7.39
N ASP A 164 -11.84 1.87 -7.92
CA ASP A 164 -12.05 0.46 -8.25
C ASP A 164 -12.25 -0.41 -6.99
N THR A 165 -11.59 -0.05 -5.89
CA THR A 165 -11.81 -0.72 -4.60
C THR A 165 -13.23 -0.48 -4.11
N LEU A 166 -13.68 0.78 -4.08
CA LEU A 166 -15.04 1.15 -3.69
C LEU A 166 -16.09 0.48 -4.59
N TYR A 167 -15.86 0.47 -5.91
CA TYR A 167 -16.74 -0.20 -6.87
C TYR A 167 -16.94 -1.68 -6.53
N ARG A 168 -15.84 -2.41 -6.25
CA ARG A 168 -15.89 -3.84 -5.88
C ARG A 168 -16.57 -4.06 -4.54
N GLU A 169 -16.30 -3.21 -3.56
CA GLU A 169 -16.90 -3.30 -2.22
C GLU A 169 -18.41 -3.03 -2.26
N ASN A 170 -18.85 -2.05 -3.04
CA ASN A 170 -20.27 -1.74 -3.22
C ASN A 170 -21.01 -2.92 -3.85
N TRP A 171 -20.46 -3.53 -4.91
CA TRP A 171 -21.04 -4.74 -5.49
C TRP A 171 -21.07 -5.89 -4.51
N ASN A 172 -20.00 -6.09 -3.74
CA ASN A 172 -19.94 -7.15 -2.74
C ASN A 172 -21.04 -6.98 -1.68
N LYS A 173 -21.19 -5.78 -1.12
CA LYS A 173 -22.25 -5.46 -0.14
C LYS A 173 -23.63 -5.61 -0.75
N TYR A 174 -23.83 -5.13 -1.98
CA TYR A 174 -25.10 -5.22 -2.68
C TYR A 174 -25.49 -6.66 -2.97
N ASP A 175 -24.59 -7.49 -3.50
CA ASP A 175 -24.88 -8.86 -3.89
C ASP A 175 -25.09 -9.79 -2.68
N HIS A 176 -24.36 -9.57 -1.58
CA HIS A 176 -24.40 -10.44 -0.40
C HIS A 176 -25.29 -9.91 0.74
N TYR A 177 -26.03 -8.83 0.52
CA TYR A 177 -26.93 -8.31 1.55
C TYR A 177 -28.07 -9.30 1.86
N ILE A 178 -28.21 -9.64 3.14
CA ILE A 178 -29.26 -10.52 3.69
C ILE A 178 -30.33 -9.66 4.37
N LYS A 179 -31.59 -9.84 3.98
CA LYS A 179 -32.74 -9.11 4.55
C LYS A 179 -32.81 -9.29 6.07
N GLY A 180 -33.09 -8.20 6.79
CA GLY A 180 -33.10 -8.17 8.26
C GLY A 180 -31.74 -7.83 8.89
N THR A 181 -30.64 -7.80 8.11
CA THR A 181 -29.35 -7.30 8.60
C THR A 181 -29.34 -5.78 8.60
N SER A 182 -28.81 -5.15 9.64
CA SER A 182 -28.62 -3.69 9.61
C SER A 182 -27.68 -3.29 8.47
N PRO A 183 -28.03 -2.31 7.62
CA PRO A 183 -27.23 -1.91 6.45
C PRO A 183 -25.83 -1.39 6.85
N MET A 184 -25.67 -0.87 8.06
CA MET A 184 -24.37 -0.44 8.59
C MET A 184 -23.49 -1.60 9.09
N ALA A 185 -24.08 -2.76 9.38
CA ALA A 185 -23.39 -3.94 9.89
C ALA A 185 -22.97 -4.91 8.78
N VAL A 186 -23.23 -4.59 7.51
CA VAL A 186 -22.93 -5.46 6.37
C VAL A 186 -21.42 -5.59 6.21
N GLN A 187 -20.91 -6.78 6.51
CA GLN A 187 -19.51 -7.12 6.31
C GLN A 187 -19.26 -7.53 4.87
N LEU A 188 -18.05 -7.23 4.38
CA LEU A 188 -17.61 -7.70 3.07
C LEU A 188 -17.47 -9.22 3.09
N VAL A 189 -18.16 -9.89 2.18
CA VAL A 189 -17.98 -11.31 1.94
C VAL A 189 -16.69 -11.50 1.15
N VAL A 190 -15.70 -12.11 1.80
CA VAL A 190 -14.40 -12.41 1.22
C VAL A 190 -14.18 -13.92 1.20
N ASP A 191 -13.41 -14.40 0.23
CA ASP A 191 -13.10 -15.82 0.10
C ASP A 191 -12.34 -16.35 1.34
N SER A 192 -12.45 -17.65 1.59
CA SER A 192 -11.84 -18.30 2.77
C SER A 192 -10.32 -18.07 2.84
N ARG A 193 -9.62 -18.05 1.70
CA ARG A 193 -8.17 -17.81 1.67
C ARG A 193 -7.85 -16.38 2.08
N THR A 194 -8.61 -15.40 1.61
CA THR A 194 -8.48 -13.99 2.02
C THR A 194 -8.82 -13.80 3.50
N LEU A 195 -9.87 -14.45 4.00
CA LEU A 195 -10.22 -14.44 5.44
C LEU A 195 -9.06 -14.95 6.29
N GLN A 196 -8.51 -16.12 5.95
CA GLN A 196 -7.37 -16.71 6.68
C GLN A 196 -6.14 -15.81 6.63
N ARG A 197 -5.85 -15.19 5.48
CA ARG A 197 -4.72 -14.24 5.35
C ARG A 197 -4.94 -12.99 6.20
N ASN A 198 -6.16 -12.46 6.23
CA ASN A 198 -6.50 -11.29 7.05
C ASN A 198 -6.42 -11.63 8.54
N ALA A 199 -6.93 -12.80 8.95
CA ALA A 199 -6.80 -13.32 10.31
C ALA A 199 -5.34 -13.48 10.74
N ALA A 200 -4.49 -14.05 9.89
CA ALA A 200 -3.05 -14.18 10.15
C ALA A 200 -2.35 -12.81 10.29
N ARG A 201 -2.73 -11.82 9.46
CA ARG A 201 -2.21 -10.44 9.58
C ARG A 201 -2.61 -9.80 10.90
N ILE A 202 -3.88 -9.95 11.29
CA ILE A 202 -4.41 -9.44 12.57
C ILE A 202 -3.67 -10.09 13.73
N CYS A 203 -3.48 -11.42 13.71
CA CYS A 203 -2.71 -12.13 14.75
C CYS A 203 -1.31 -11.53 14.89
N ASN A 204 -0.55 -11.39 13.80
CA ASN A 204 0.81 -10.82 13.86
C ASN A 204 0.82 -9.37 14.39
N LEU A 205 -0.16 -8.56 14.00
CA LEU A 205 -0.27 -7.18 14.48
C LEU A 205 -0.58 -7.14 15.99
N LEU A 206 -1.53 -7.95 16.44
CA LEU A 206 -1.95 -8.00 17.84
C LEU A 206 -0.86 -8.60 18.72
N LEU A 207 -0.17 -9.66 18.29
CA LEU A 207 0.99 -10.23 18.98
C LEU A 207 2.08 -9.17 19.21
N GLY A 208 2.34 -8.31 18.23
CA GLY A 208 3.29 -7.20 18.39
C GLY A 208 2.85 -6.14 19.42
N LYS A 209 1.53 -5.96 19.62
CA LYS A 209 0.99 -5.10 20.68
C LYS A 209 1.03 -5.80 22.04
N TYR A 210 0.64 -7.07 22.09
CA TYR A 210 0.66 -7.92 23.27
C TYR A 210 2.05 -8.01 23.90
N ALA A 211 3.08 -8.20 23.07
CA ALA A 211 4.46 -8.27 23.53
C ALA A 211 4.94 -6.98 24.23
N LYS A 212 4.30 -5.84 23.97
CA LYS A 212 4.62 -4.56 24.63
C LYS A 212 3.79 -4.38 25.90
N ASN A 213 2.47 -4.57 25.79
CA ASN A 213 1.51 -4.43 26.88
C ASN A 213 0.57 -5.65 26.86
N PRO A 214 0.88 -6.68 27.68
CA PRO A 214 0.01 -7.83 27.84
C PRO A 214 -1.33 -7.41 28.47
N ASP A 215 -2.42 -7.83 27.84
CA ASP A 215 -3.79 -7.53 28.26
C ASP A 215 -4.69 -8.71 27.88
N ASP A 216 -5.58 -9.10 28.80
CA ASP A 216 -6.43 -10.29 28.64
C ASP A 216 -7.43 -10.11 27.49
N ALA A 217 -7.99 -8.91 27.34
CA ALA A 217 -8.89 -8.62 26.22
C ALA A 217 -8.16 -8.69 24.87
N LEU A 218 -6.87 -8.35 24.85
CA LEU A 218 -6.04 -8.46 23.66
C LEU A 218 -5.64 -9.92 23.38
N ALA A 219 -5.38 -10.72 24.42
CA ALA A 219 -5.14 -12.17 24.31
C ALA A 219 -6.35 -12.89 23.69
N ASP A 220 -7.56 -12.58 24.15
CA ASP A 220 -8.79 -13.19 23.61
C ASP A 220 -9.01 -12.87 22.14
N ARG A 221 -8.77 -11.61 21.74
CA ARG A 221 -8.83 -11.21 20.33
C ARG A 221 -7.78 -11.92 19.48
N ILE A 222 -6.60 -12.22 20.02
CA ILE A 222 -5.57 -12.99 19.31
C ILE A 222 -6.04 -14.43 19.12
N ARG A 223 -6.58 -15.09 20.16
CA ARG A 223 -7.10 -16.46 20.08
C ARG A 223 -8.26 -16.55 19.08
N GLU A 224 -9.17 -15.58 19.10
CA GLU A 224 -10.28 -15.49 18.15
C GLU A 224 -9.79 -15.32 16.71
N ALA A 225 -8.79 -14.48 16.48
CA ALA A 225 -8.21 -14.34 15.14
C ALA A 225 -7.46 -15.61 14.72
N TYR A 226 -6.77 -16.30 15.64
CA TYR A 226 -6.02 -17.52 15.34
C TYR A 226 -6.93 -18.69 14.98
N SER A 227 -8.08 -18.84 15.65
CA SER A 227 -9.04 -19.92 15.38
C SER A 227 -9.64 -19.86 13.96
N ARG A 228 -9.62 -18.69 13.32
CA ARG A 228 -10.08 -18.49 11.93
C ARG A 228 -9.05 -18.96 10.89
N ILE A 229 -7.90 -19.49 11.29
CA ILE A 229 -6.82 -19.94 10.40
C ILE A 229 -6.80 -21.46 10.36
N ALA A 230 -7.15 -22.06 9.21
CA ALA A 230 -7.20 -23.52 9.08
C ALA A 230 -5.80 -24.16 9.08
N SER A 231 -4.81 -23.48 8.49
CA SER A 231 -3.42 -23.98 8.42
C SER A 231 -2.43 -22.87 8.74
N PRO A 232 -2.17 -22.61 10.03
CA PRO A 232 -1.23 -21.57 10.46
C PRO A 232 0.21 -21.93 10.07
N THR A 233 0.99 -20.93 9.67
CA THR A 233 2.41 -21.13 9.33
C THR A 233 3.21 -21.50 10.57
N VAL A 234 4.30 -22.25 10.40
CA VAL A 234 5.20 -22.65 11.50
C VAL A 234 5.66 -21.44 12.32
N ASN A 235 6.00 -20.34 11.64
CA ASN A 235 6.40 -19.10 12.29
C ASN A 235 5.29 -18.52 13.18
N LEU A 236 4.05 -18.47 12.67
CA LEU A 236 2.93 -17.96 13.46
C LEU A 236 2.63 -18.86 14.66
N ARG A 237 2.71 -20.18 14.50
CA ARG A 237 2.56 -21.14 15.61
C ARG A 237 3.61 -20.94 16.69
N ASN A 238 4.88 -20.77 16.32
CA ASN A 238 5.96 -20.51 17.27
C ASN A 238 5.71 -19.21 18.05
N LYS A 239 5.33 -18.12 17.36
CA LYS A 239 5.00 -16.85 18.03
C LYS A 239 3.85 -16.95 19.01
N MET A 240 2.85 -17.79 18.73
CA MET A 240 1.72 -18.01 19.63
C MET A 240 2.13 -18.82 20.87
N ASN A 241 2.98 -19.84 20.70
CA ASN A 241 3.58 -20.59 21.81
C ASN A 241 4.44 -19.67 22.69
N ASP A 242 5.31 -18.86 22.06
CA ASP A 242 6.21 -17.93 22.77
C ASP A 242 5.42 -16.89 23.59
N ALA A 243 4.21 -16.54 23.14
CA ALA A 243 3.30 -15.64 23.84
C ALA A 243 2.43 -16.33 24.90
N GLY A 244 2.50 -17.66 25.04
CA GLY A 244 1.66 -18.43 25.97
C GLY A 244 0.18 -18.42 25.62
N LEU A 245 -0.16 -18.26 24.33
CA LEU A 245 -1.55 -18.10 23.86
C LEU A 245 -2.13 -19.37 23.22
N ILE A 246 -1.32 -20.43 23.06
CA ILE A 246 -1.70 -21.79 22.65
C ILE A 246 -0.87 -22.82 23.40
#